data_AF-A0A1A8S3X5-F1
#
_entry.id   AF-A0A1A8S3X5-F1
#
_cell.length_a   1.000
_cell.length_b   1.000
_cell.length_c   1.000
_cell.angle_alpha   90.00
_cell.angle_beta   90.00
_cell.angle_gamma   90.00
#
_symmetry.space_group_name_H-M   'P 1'
#
loop_
_entity.id
_entity.type
_entity.pdbx_description
1 polymer ?
#
loop_
_entity_poly.entity_id
_entity_poly.type
_entity_poly.pdbx_seq_one_letter_code
_entity_poly.pdbx_strand_id
1 'polypeptide(L)'
;SAGIPAAAAARGSVHTVRLLHASCKQGLGSNVIRCRKDGNWTGSFSLCPTSKGQCSLPQNLHYSLQYSCKRGHGIGEECELSCREGNNEVVILPSNMTAKSVYKEHWRNPQKVQNMVCTMKLKWYPPPELLH
;
A
#
# COMPACT_ATOMS: atom_id res chain seq x y z
N SER A 1 -23.11 -4.44 -6.13
CA SER A 1 -22.47 -5.08 -7.31
C SER A 1 -21.22 -5.81 -6.82
N ALA A 2 -21.14 -7.13 -7.06
CA ALA A 2 -20.09 -7.97 -6.48
C ALA A 2 -18.74 -7.73 -7.18
N GLY A 3 -17.72 -7.31 -6.43
CA GLY A 3 -16.35 -7.17 -6.92
C GLY A 3 -15.65 -8.53 -6.99
N ILE A 4 -15.19 -8.93 -8.18
CA ILE A 4 -14.50 -10.20 -8.41
C ILE A 4 -12.99 -10.03 -8.13
N PRO A 5 -12.33 -10.94 -7.39
CA PRO A 5 -10.91 -10.83 -7.08
C PRO A 5 -10.01 -11.18 -8.28
N ALA A 6 -8.89 -10.46 -8.44
CA ALA A 6 -7.78 -10.92 -9.27
C ALA A 6 -7.02 -12.03 -8.51
N ALA A 7 -6.83 -13.19 -9.14
CA ALA A 7 -6.09 -14.31 -8.56
C ALA A 7 -4.63 -14.28 -9.05
N ALA A 8 -3.68 -14.19 -8.11
CA ALA A 8 -2.28 -14.44 -8.38
C ALA A 8 -2.04 -15.96 -8.37
N ALA A 9 -1.76 -16.55 -9.54
CA ALA A 9 -1.43 -17.96 -9.63
C ALA A 9 0.08 -18.15 -9.47
N ALA A 10 0.51 -18.72 -8.34
CA ALA A 10 1.90 -19.08 -8.10
C ALA A 10 2.16 -20.52 -8.59
N ARG A 11 2.68 -20.66 -9.81
CA ARG A 11 3.39 -21.87 -10.23
C ARG A 11 4.78 -21.47 -10.70
N GLY A 12 5.79 -21.81 -9.87
CA GLY A 12 7.22 -21.71 -10.18
C GLY A 12 7.71 -20.32 -10.60
N SER A 13 8.13 -19.49 -9.63
CA SER A 13 8.91 -18.25 -9.80
C SER A 13 8.48 -17.21 -10.84
N VAL A 14 7.29 -17.33 -11.45
CA VAL A 14 6.73 -16.34 -12.39
C VAL A 14 5.43 -15.80 -11.82
N HIS A 15 5.52 -14.69 -11.10
CA HIS A 15 4.34 -13.95 -10.67
C HIS A 15 3.66 -13.32 -11.90
N THR A 16 2.56 -13.93 -12.32
CA THR A 16 1.74 -13.43 -13.44
C THR A 16 0.47 -12.82 -12.87
N VAL A 17 0.25 -11.53 -13.10
CA VAL A 17 -1.03 -10.89 -12.80
C VAL A 17 -1.87 -10.95 -14.06
N ARG A 18 -3.02 -11.63 -14.00
CA ARG A 18 -3.98 -11.71 -15.11
C ARG A 18 -5.23 -10.91 -14.76
N LEU A 19 -5.64 -10.02 -15.67
CA LEU A 19 -6.94 -9.35 -15.59
C LEU A 19 -8.01 -10.30 -16.11
N LEU A 20 -8.97 -10.66 -15.24
CA LEU A 20 -10.01 -11.65 -15.54
C LEU A 20 -11.17 -11.10 -16.40
N HIS A 21 -11.10 -9.86 -16.88
CA HIS A 21 -12.16 -9.25 -17.69
C HIS A 21 -11.71 -8.99 -19.14
N ALA A 22 -12.25 -9.80 -20.06
CA ALA A 22 -12.09 -9.66 -21.51
C ALA A 22 -12.73 -8.38 -22.09
N SER A 23 -13.56 -7.67 -21.31
CA SER A 23 -14.25 -6.45 -21.77
C SER A 23 -13.42 -5.17 -21.61
N CYS A 24 -12.24 -5.24 -21.00
CA CYS A 24 -11.34 -4.10 -20.91
C CYS A 24 -10.32 -4.19 -22.04
N LYS A 25 -10.59 -3.49 -23.14
CA LYS A 25 -9.61 -3.27 -24.21
C LYS A 25 -8.57 -2.27 -23.69
N GLN A 26 -7.63 -2.70 -22.86
CA GLN A 26 -6.37 -1.97 -22.75
C GLN A 26 -5.75 -2.04 -24.15
N GLY A 27 -5.50 -0.88 -24.77
CA GLY A 27 -5.29 -0.77 -26.21
C GLY A 27 -4.25 -1.77 -26.75
N LEU A 28 -4.51 -2.31 -27.95
CA LEU A 28 -3.65 -3.08 -28.89
C LEU A 28 -2.57 -4.07 -28.38
N GLY A 29 -2.37 -4.27 -27.08
CA GLY A 29 -1.34 -5.10 -26.47
C GLY A 29 -1.92 -6.13 -25.50
N SER A 30 -1.11 -7.14 -25.15
CA SER A 30 -1.52 -8.19 -24.22
C SER A 30 -1.75 -7.60 -22.81
N ASN A 31 -2.85 -7.97 -22.15
CA ASN A 31 -3.17 -7.61 -20.75
C ASN A 31 -2.25 -8.28 -19.71
N VAL A 32 -1.02 -8.64 -20.10
CA VAL A 32 -0.09 -9.44 -19.30
C VAL A 32 1.10 -8.57 -18.90
N ILE A 33 1.19 -8.29 -17.61
CA ILE A 33 2.34 -7.63 -17.00
C ILE A 33 3.21 -8.71 -16.36
N ARG A 34 4.47 -8.80 -16.75
CA ARG A 34 5.44 -9.79 -16.25
C ARG A 34 6.54 -9.09 -15.49
N CYS A 35 6.88 -9.63 -14.33
CA CYS A 35 8.11 -9.28 -13.64
C CYS A 35 9.27 -9.99 -14.36
N ARG A 36 10.29 -9.23 -14.72
CA ARG A 36 11.53 -9.75 -15.32
C ARG A 36 12.59 -9.94 -14.23
N LYS A 37 13.60 -10.74 -14.55
CA LYS A 37 14.71 -11.04 -13.63
C LYS A 37 15.56 -9.80 -13.28
N ASP A 38 15.51 -8.76 -14.12
CA ASP A 38 16.14 -7.46 -13.90
C ASP A 38 15.36 -6.58 -12.89
N GLY A 39 14.25 -7.06 -12.35
CA GLY A 39 13.40 -6.33 -11.40
C GLY A 39 12.44 -5.34 -12.06
N ASN A 40 12.45 -5.25 -13.40
CA ASN A 40 11.58 -4.35 -14.13
C ASN A 40 10.31 -5.06 -14.63
N TRP A 41 9.25 -4.30 -14.83
CA TRP A 41 7.96 -4.81 -15.30
C TRP A 41 7.83 -4.61 -16.82
N THR A 42 7.22 -5.58 -17.51
CA THR A 42 6.99 -5.47 -18.97
C THR A 42 5.89 -4.49 -19.36
N GLY A 43 5.20 -3.88 -18.40
CA GLY A 43 4.14 -2.93 -18.63
C GLY A 43 3.63 -2.31 -17.34
N SER A 44 2.72 -1.36 -17.47
CA SER A 44 2.02 -0.70 -16.38
C SER A 44 0.58 -1.20 -16.27
N PHE A 45 0.05 -1.18 -15.05
CA PHE A 45 -1.36 -1.43 -14.81
C PHE A 45 -2.16 -0.15 -15.10
N SER A 46 -3.18 -0.25 -15.95
CA SER A 46 -4.15 0.82 -16.14
C SER A 46 -5.53 0.39 -15.67
N LEU A 47 -6.21 1.27 -14.95
CA LEU A 47 -7.60 1.05 -14.59
C LEU A 47 -8.48 1.05 -15.84
N CYS A 48 -9.47 0.18 -15.86
CA CYS A 48 -10.45 0.18 -16.94
C CYS A 48 -11.28 1.46 -16.87
N PRO A 49 -11.67 2.08 -17.98
CA PRO A 49 -12.49 3.30 -17.95
C PRO A 49 -13.80 3.14 -17.18
N THR A 50 -14.31 1.90 -17.09
CA THR A 50 -15.53 1.54 -16.37
C THR A 50 -15.32 1.20 -14.89
N SER A 51 -14.08 1.00 -14.43
CA SER A 51 -13.83 0.81 -12.99
C SER A 51 -14.02 2.13 -12.28
N LYS A 52 -15.12 2.22 -11.53
CA LYS A 52 -15.51 3.39 -10.73
C LYS A 52 -15.67 2.99 -9.27
N GLY A 53 -15.56 3.97 -8.39
CA GLY A 53 -15.76 3.81 -6.96
C GLY A 53 -14.65 4.49 -6.16
N GLN A 54 -14.91 4.65 -4.88
CA GLN A 54 -13.98 5.21 -3.92
C GLN A 54 -14.04 4.40 -2.64
N CYS A 55 -12.92 4.35 -1.92
CA CYS A 55 -12.90 3.79 -0.58
C CYS A 55 -13.70 4.70 0.36
N SER A 56 -14.34 4.11 1.37
CA SER A 56 -14.88 4.90 2.47
C SER A 56 -13.73 5.62 3.20
N LEU A 57 -14.06 6.67 3.96
CA LEU A 57 -13.09 7.28 4.87
C LEU A 57 -12.44 6.18 5.73
N PRO A 58 -11.12 6.18 5.90
CA PRO A 58 -10.42 5.25 6.78
C PRO A 58 -11.07 5.23 8.17
N GLN A 59 -11.56 4.06 8.58
CA GLN A 59 -12.11 3.81 9.92
C GLN A 59 -11.07 3.02 10.72
N ASN A 60 -11.15 3.06 12.05
CA ASN A 60 -10.30 2.28 12.94
C ASN A 60 -8.77 2.50 12.77
N LEU A 61 -8.36 3.66 12.27
CA LEU A 61 -6.96 4.05 12.28
C LEU A 61 -6.54 4.32 13.73
N HIS A 62 -5.34 3.86 14.09
CA HIS A 62 -4.80 4.07 15.43
C HIS A 62 -4.71 5.56 15.78
N TYR A 63 -5.01 5.92 17.03
CA TYR A 63 -5.15 7.31 17.47
C TYR A 63 -3.84 8.11 17.36
N SER A 64 -2.69 7.44 17.33
CA SER A 64 -1.38 8.05 17.14
C SER A 64 -1.14 8.52 15.71
N LEU A 65 -1.95 8.06 14.77
CA LEU A 65 -1.80 8.32 13.34
C LEU A 65 -2.86 9.31 12.85
N GLN A 66 -2.48 10.06 11.83
CA GLN A 66 -3.34 10.92 11.04
C GLN A 66 -3.03 10.70 9.56
N TYR A 67 -3.98 11.02 8.68
CA TYR A 67 -3.83 10.81 7.25
C TYR A 67 -4.23 12.02 6.41
N SER A 68 -3.61 12.17 5.24
CA SER A 68 -3.94 13.22 4.25
C SER A 68 -4.09 12.63 2.86
N CYS A 69 -5.28 12.78 2.27
CA CYS A 69 -5.62 12.26 0.94
C CYS A 69 -5.77 13.42 -0.07
N LYS A 70 -4.66 14.03 -0.50
CA LYS A 70 -4.67 15.22 -1.37
C LYS A 70 -5.37 14.99 -2.72
N ARG A 71 -5.38 13.75 -3.21
CA ARG A 71 -5.99 13.35 -4.49
C ARG A 71 -7.35 12.66 -4.34
N GLY A 72 -7.92 12.64 -3.14
CA GLY A 72 -9.19 11.98 -2.83
C GLY A 72 -9.03 10.48 -2.53
N HIS A 73 -10.14 9.73 -2.65
CA HIS A 73 -10.24 8.33 -2.19
C HIS A 73 -10.58 7.35 -3.32
N GLY A 74 -10.41 7.76 -4.57
CA GLY A 74 -10.65 6.90 -5.74
C GLY A 74 -9.70 5.71 -5.80
N ILE A 75 -10.04 4.68 -6.58
CA ILE A 75 -9.17 3.52 -6.78
C ILE A 75 -7.80 3.98 -7.30
N GLY A 76 -6.73 3.53 -6.64
CA GLY A 76 -5.35 3.90 -6.96
C GLY A 76 -4.87 5.21 -6.33
N GLU A 77 -5.75 5.97 -5.68
CA GLU A 77 -5.34 7.16 -4.92
C GLU A 77 -4.72 6.78 -3.59
N GLU A 78 -3.70 7.55 -3.21
CA GLU A 78 -2.89 7.34 -2.02
C GLU A 78 -3.19 8.42 -0.96
N CYS A 79 -3.22 7.97 0.29
CA CYS A 79 -3.26 8.84 1.47
C CYS A 79 -1.95 8.70 2.23
N GLU A 80 -1.32 9.83 2.49
CA GLU A 80 -0.09 9.94 3.28
C GLU A 80 -0.43 9.79 4.76
N LEU A 81 0.34 8.96 5.47
CA LEU A 81 0.24 8.69 6.90
C LEU A 81 1.31 9.47 7.64
N SER A 82 0.92 10.08 8.77
CA SER A 82 1.86 10.76 9.66
C SER A 82 1.48 10.51 11.12
N CYS A 83 2.47 10.61 12.01
CA CYS A 83 2.20 10.57 13.44
C CYS A 83 1.63 11.91 13.88
N ARG A 84 0.61 11.87 14.74
CA ARG A 84 0.05 13.05 15.37
C ARG A 84 1.06 13.63 16.36
N GLU A 85 1.27 14.93 16.29
CA GLU A 85 2.22 15.65 17.15
C GLU A 85 1.89 15.41 18.64
N GLY A 86 2.89 14.97 19.41
CA GLY A 86 2.73 14.62 20.84
C GLY A 86 2.70 13.13 21.17
N ASN A 87 2.60 12.22 20.18
CA ASN A 87 2.76 10.76 20.41
C ASN A 87 4.22 10.30 20.34
N ASN A 88 5.14 11.13 20.82
CA ASN A 88 6.54 10.72 20.97
C ASN A 88 6.66 10.04 22.34
N GLU A 89 6.69 8.71 22.35
CA GLU A 89 6.92 7.98 23.58
C GLU A 89 8.34 8.30 24.09
N VAL A 90 8.45 8.87 25.28
CA VAL A 90 9.74 9.22 25.87
C VAL A 90 10.39 7.92 26.36
N VAL A 91 11.49 7.54 25.73
CA VAL A 91 12.27 6.38 26.14
C VAL A 91 13.29 6.83 27.21
N ILE A 92 13.15 6.32 28.43
CA ILE A 92 14.12 6.55 29.52
C ILE A 92 15.28 5.58 29.33
N LEU A 93 16.49 6.13 29.16
CA LEU A 93 17.71 5.34 29.02
C LEU A 93 18.38 5.15 30.39
N PRO A 94 18.97 3.97 30.66
CA PRO A 94 19.87 3.79 31.80
C PRO A 94 21.01 4.81 31.74
N SER A 95 21.51 5.23 32.90
CA SER A 95 22.58 6.23 33.03
C SER A 95 23.86 5.91 32.24
N ASN A 96 24.12 4.62 31.99
CA ASN A 96 25.29 4.15 31.24
C ASN A 96 25.04 4.04 29.72
N MET A 97 23.90 4.52 29.21
CA MET A 97 23.51 4.38 27.81
C MET A 97 23.17 5.74 27.20
N THR A 98 23.53 5.94 25.94
CA THR A 98 23.22 7.19 25.21
C THR A 98 22.24 6.89 24.09
N ALA A 99 21.47 7.91 23.68
CA ALA A 99 20.62 7.78 22.50
C ALA A 99 21.43 7.32 21.27
N LYS A 100 22.67 7.82 21.13
CA LYS A 100 23.58 7.44 20.05
C LYS A 100 23.95 5.94 20.07
N SER A 101 24.22 5.35 21.23
CA SER A 101 24.54 3.91 21.32
C SER A 101 23.31 3.06 21.02
N VAL A 102 22.12 3.46 21.48
CA VAL A 102 20.85 2.80 21.13
C VAL A 102 20.60 2.87 19.62
N TYR A 103 20.78 4.05 19.03
CA TYR A 103 20.59 4.24 17.59
C TYR A 103 21.56 3.39 16.75
N LYS A 104 22.76 3.11 17.27
CA LYS A 104 23.76 2.32 16.57
C LYS A 104 23.54 0.82 16.72
N GLU A 105 23.19 0.36 17.92
CA GLU A 105 23.22 -1.08 18.27
C GLU A 105 21.84 -1.74 18.26
N HIS A 106 20.76 -0.97 18.41
CA HIS A 106 19.40 -1.50 18.57
C HIS A 106 18.39 -0.90 17.60
N TRP A 107 18.76 0.16 16.87
CA TRP A 107 17.85 0.76 15.89
C TRP A 107 17.61 -0.18 14.73
N ARG A 108 16.37 -0.64 14.63
CA ARG A 108 15.87 -1.25 13.40
C ARG A 108 15.22 -0.13 12.60
N ASN A 109 15.70 0.11 11.38
CA ASN A 109 15.02 0.96 10.42
C ASN A 109 13.75 0.21 9.97
N PRO A 110 12.58 0.43 10.59
CA PRO A 110 11.40 -0.31 10.21
C PRO A 110 11.00 0.17 8.81
N GLN A 111 10.45 -0.71 7.98
CA GLN A 111 9.82 -0.23 6.76
C GLN A 111 8.62 0.64 7.16
N LYS A 112 8.80 1.97 7.08
CA LYS A 112 7.73 2.93 7.33
C LYS A 112 6.74 2.80 6.18
N VAL A 113 5.54 2.29 6.48
CA VAL A 113 4.42 2.46 5.56
C VAL A 113 4.10 3.95 5.55
N GLN A 114 4.48 4.63 4.48
CA GLN A 114 4.24 6.07 4.34
C GLN A 114 2.83 6.34 3.85
N ASN A 115 2.25 5.43 3.05
CA ASN A 115 0.97 5.64 2.40
C ASN A 115 0.07 4.41 2.49
N MET A 116 -1.25 4.66 2.49
CA MET A 116 -2.27 3.66 2.17
C MET A 116 -2.92 3.99 0.84
N VAL A 117 -3.27 2.95 0.06
CA VAL A 117 -3.85 3.09 -1.28
C VAL A 117 -5.25 2.51 -1.33
N CYS A 118 -6.18 3.19 -2.00
CA CYS A 118 -7.49 2.63 -2.23
C CYS A 118 -7.42 1.56 -3.32
N THR A 119 -7.73 0.32 -2.96
CA THR A 119 -7.66 -0.81 -3.90
C THR A 119 -8.94 -0.96 -4.70
N MET A 120 -8.88 -1.77 -5.75
CA MET A 120 -10.06 -2.11 -6.56
C MET A 120 -11.15 -2.88 -5.79
N LYS A 121 -10.84 -3.40 -4.58
CA LYS A 121 -11.84 -3.96 -3.66
C LYS A 121 -12.62 -2.88 -2.89
N LEU A 122 -12.36 -1.59 -3.18
CA LEU A 122 -12.88 -0.45 -2.42
C LEU A 122 -12.52 -0.54 -0.93
N LYS A 123 -11.30 -1.04 -0.68
CA LYS A 123 -10.69 -1.14 0.65
C LYS A 123 -9.29 -0.55 0.62
N TRP A 124 -8.90 0.11 1.69
CA TRP A 124 -7.55 0.60 1.89
C TRP A 124 -6.56 -0.56 2.04
N TYR A 125 -5.40 -0.42 1.43
CA TYR A 125 -4.26 -1.29 1.65
C TYR A 125 -3.01 -0.46 2.02
N PRO A 126 -2.30 -0.81 3.10
CA PRO A 126 -2.72 -1.81 4.09
C PRO A 126 -4.03 -1.42 4.79
N PRO A 127 -4.77 -2.39 5.35
CA PRO A 127 -5.94 -2.10 6.18
C PRO A 127 -5.58 -1.14 7.32
N PRO A 128 -6.40 -0.10 7.60
CA PRO A 128 -6.10 0.88 8.64
C PRO A 128 -5.91 0.28 10.03
N GLU A 129 -6.58 -0.84 10.31
CA GLU A 129 -6.52 -1.56 11.59
C GLU A 129 -5.14 -2.20 11.87
N LEU A 130 -4.26 -2.25 10.86
CA LEU A 130 -2.92 -2.83 10.96
C LEU A 130 -1.81 -1.77 11.05
N LEU A 131 -2.17 -0.49 11.06
CA LEU A 131 -1.24 0.64 11.08
C LEU A 131 -1.12 1.21 12.49
N HIS A 132 0.07 1.15 13.09
CA HIS A 132 0.40 1.66 14.43
C HIS A 132 1.65 2.54 14.43
#